data_AF-A0A1I7CBZ7-F1
#
_entry.id   AF-A0A1I7CBZ7-F1
#
_cell.length_a   1.000
_cell.length_b   1.000
_cell.length_c   1.000
_cell.angle_alpha   90.00
_cell.angle_beta   90.00
_cell.angle_gamma   90.00
#
_symmetry.space_group_name_H-M   'P 1'
#
loop_
_entity.id
_entity.type
_entity.pdbx_description
1 polymer ?
#
loop_
_entity_poly.entity_id
_entity_poly.type
_entity_poly.pdbx_seq_one_letter_code
_entity_poly.pdbx_strand_id
1 'polypeptide(L)'
;MEYIAQVLIGKPLNILIVSVLLFVGFLAVRNRAKRPPRLSGALLLAAILWAVYAAWEWLILLYTPEANIRVDLLLIWPVLTASLLWVVFRCFR
;
A
#
# COMPACT_ATOMS: atom_id res chain seq x y z
N MET A 1 -1.45 2.23 -18.39
CA MET A 1 -0.64 1.28 -17.57
C MET A 1 0.80 1.75 -17.40
N GLU A 2 1.45 2.32 -18.42
CA GLU A 2 2.87 2.76 -18.33
C GLU A 2 3.16 3.87 -17.30
N TYR A 3 2.26 4.86 -17.12
CA TYR A 3 2.50 5.94 -16.15
C TYR A 3 2.52 5.45 -14.70
N ILE A 4 1.55 4.60 -14.34
CA ILE A 4 1.48 4.05 -12.99
C ILE A 4 2.67 3.12 -12.75
N ALA A 5 3.06 2.39 -13.79
CA ALA A 5 4.25 1.56 -13.81
C ALA A 5 5.53 2.36 -13.50
N GLN A 6 5.72 3.52 -14.14
CA GLN A 6 6.90 4.37 -13.92
C GLN A 6 6.94 5.03 -12.54
N VAL A 7 5.79 5.20 -11.88
CA VAL A 7 5.70 5.81 -10.56
C VAL A 7 5.85 4.76 -9.46
N LEU A 8 5.24 3.59 -9.58
CA LEU A 8 5.16 2.62 -8.48
C LEU A 8 6.08 1.40 -8.63
N ILE A 9 6.55 1.06 -9.83
CA ILE A 9 7.36 -0.15 -10.05
C ILE A 9 8.85 0.18 -9.88
N GLY A 10 9.54 -0.63 -9.09
CA GLY A 10 10.99 -0.48 -8.86
C GLY A 10 11.32 0.79 -8.09
N LYS A 11 10.34 1.36 -7.38
CA LYS A 11 10.46 2.60 -6.62
C LYS A 11 9.87 2.40 -5.21
N PRO A 12 10.58 1.70 -4.31
CA PRO A 12 10.06 1.33 -2.99
C PRO A 12 9.67 2.55 -2.16
N LEU A 13 10.34 3.70 -2.39
CA LEU A 13 9.99 4.98 -1.76
C LEU A 13 8.56 5.44 -2.09
N ASN A 14 8.10 5.25 -3.32
CA ASN A 14 6.76 5.70 -3.72
C ASN A 14 5.68 4.80 -3.12
N ILE A 15 5.94 3.50 -3.01
CA ILE A 15 5.08 2.54 -2.33
C ILE A 15 5.00 2.87 -0.83
N LEU A 16 6.14 3.22 -0.23
CA LEU A 16 6.21 3.65 1.16
C LEU A 16 5.39 4.93 1.40
N ILE A 17 5.44 5.90 0.49
CA ILE A 17 4.62 7.12 0.58
C ILE A 17 3.13 6.77 0.65
N VAL A 18 2.65 5.82 -0.17
CA VAL A 18 1.24 5.38 -0.12
C VAL A 18 0.90 4.74 1.23
N SER A 19 1.79 3.88 1.75
CA SER A 19 1.63 3.31 3.09
C SER A 19 1.51 4.40 4.16
N VAL A 20 2.39 5.40 4.13
CA VAL A 20 2.38 6.53 5.07
C VAL A 20 1.07 7.32 4.96
N LEU A 21 0.59 7.61 3.75
CA LEU A 21 -0.68 8.30 3.55
C LEU A 21 -1.87 7.53 4.15
N LEU A 22 -1.92 6.21 3.95
CA LEU A 22 -2.94 5.34 4.54
C LEU A 22 -2.85 5.32 6.07
N PHE A 23 -1.64 5.29 6.62
CA PHE A 23 -1.41 5.32 8.06
C PHE A 23 -1.82 6.66 8.69
N VAL A 24 -1.48 7.78 8.04
CA VAL A 24 -1.93 9.12 8.46
C VAL A 24 -3.45 9.22 8.42
N GLY A 25 -4.08 8.68 7.38
CA GLY A 25 -5.54 8.56 7.31
C GLY A 25 -6.13 7.75 8.47
N PHE A 26 -5.50 6.62 8.81
CA PHE A 26 -5.87 5.81 9.98
C PHE A 26 -5.81 6.63 11.28
N LEU A 27 -4.72 7.36 11.52
CA LEU A 27 -4.56 8.19 12.72
C LEU A 27 -5.61 9.30 12.77
N ALA A 28 -5.87 9.96 11.65
CA ALA A 28 -6.88 11.02 11.56
C ALA A 28 -8.28 10.49 11.90
N VAL A 29 -8.65 9.31 11.39
CA VAL A 29 -9.95 8.68 11.69
C VAL A 29 -10.00 8.18 13.13
N ARG A 30 -8.92 7.59 13.64
CA ARG A 30 -8.84 7.06 15.01
C ARG A 30 -8.94 8.16 16.06
N ASN A 31 -8.24 9.27 15.86
CA ASN A 31 -8.21 10.36 16.84
C ASN A 31 -9.51 11.17 16.91
N ARG A 32 -10.35 11.11 15.86
CA ARG A 32 -11.65 11.81 15.81
C ARG A 32 -12.82 10.98 16.32
N ALA A 33 -12.67 9.66 16.43
CA ALA A 33 -13.79 8.77 16.73
C ALA A 33 -13.74 8.23 18.17
N LYS A 34 -14.82 8.39 18.94
CA LYS A 34 -14.97 7.81 20.30
C LYS A 34 -15.03 6.27 20.29
N ARG A 35 -15.43 5.66 19.17
CA ARG A 35 -15.32 4.23 18.90
C ARG A 35 -14.66 4.06 17.52
N PRO A 36 -13.60 3.24 17.38
CA PRO A 36 -12.89 3.14 16.11
C PRO A 36 -13.84 2.57 15.05
N PRO A 37 -14.10 3.31 13.96
CA PRO A 37 -14.95 2.83 12.89
C PRO A 37 -14.25 1.67 12.17
N ARG A 38 -15.05 0.81 11.55
CA ARG A 38 -14.56 -0.29 10.69
C ARG A 38 -13.57 0.18 9.61
N LEU A 39 -13.65 1.45 9.19
CA LEU A 39 -12.72 2.11 8.28
C LEU A 39 -11.30 2.26 8.86
N SER A 40 -11.16 2.51 10.17
CA SER A 40 -9.86 2.65 10.83
C SER A 40 -9.03 1.37 10.72
N GLY A 41 -9.65 0.21 11.00
CA GLY A 41 -8.98 -1.09 10.83
C GLY A 41 -8.60 -1.40 9.38
N ALA A 42 -9.45 -1.02 8.41
CA ALA A 42 -9.15 -1.19 6.99
C ALA A 42 -7.96 -0.34 6.53
N LEU A 43 -7.90 0.93 6.95
CA LEU A 43 -6.78 1.83 6.66
C LEU A 43 -5.46 1.33 7.25
N LEU A 44 -5.50 0.80 8.48
CA LEU A 44 -4.30 0.24 9.11
C LEU A 44 -3.82 -1.03 8.39
N LEU A 45 -4.73 -1.94 8.04
CA LEU A 45 -4.38 -3.17 7.31
C LEU A 45 -3.79 -2.83 5.94
N ALA A 46 -4.40 -1.89 5.22
CA ALA A 46 -3.88 -1.43 3.94
C ALA A 46 -2.48 -0.78 4.11
N ALA A 47 -2.29 0.08 5.11
CA ALA A 47 -0.99 0.68 5.39
C ALA A 47 0.10 -0.38 5.65
N ILE A 48 -0.22 -1.42 6.44
CA ILE A 48 0.70 -2.52 6.74
C ILE A 48 1.04 -3.30 5.46
N LEU A 49 0.04 -3.68 4.65
CA LEU A 49 0.28 -4.42 3.40
C LEU A 49 1.19 -3.65 2.44
N TRP A 50 0.96 -2.34 2.30
CA TRP A 50 1.80 -1.47 1.49
C TRP A 50 3.21 -1.29 2.07
N ALA A 51 3.36 -1.19 3.40
CA ALA A 51 4.67 -1.11 4.05
C ALA A 51 5.48 -2.40 3.88
N VAL A 52 4.86 -3.56 4.08
CA VAL A 52 5.48 -4.87 3.90
C VAL A 52 5.94 -5.03 2.46
N TYR A 53 5.13 -4.59 1.48
CA TYR A 53 5.53 -4.65 0.09
C TYR A 53 6.69 -3.71 -0.24
N ALA A 54 6.68 -2.47 0.27
CA ALA A 54 7.80 -1.56 0.10
C ALA A 54 9.10 -2.11 0.69
N ALA A 55 9.04 -2.73 1.88
CA ALA A 55 10.19 -3.36 2.52
C ALA A 55 10.70 -4.56 1.72
N TRP A 56 9.80 -5.37 1.16
CA TRP A 56 10.14 -6.50 0.31
C TRP A 56 10.81 -6.05 -1.00
N GLU A 57 10.26 -5.04 -1.67
CA GLU A 57 10.84 -4.49 -2.91
C GLU A 57 12.22 -3.87 -2.63
N TRP A 58 12.38 -3.17 -1.49
CA TRP A 58 13.69 -2.66 -1.05
C TRP A 58 14.68 -3.80 -0.85
N LEU A 59 14.26 -4.88 -0.20
CA LEU A 59 15.13 -6.03 0.07
C LEU A 59 15.58 -6.70 -1.24
N ILE A 60 14.67 -6.86 -2.21
CA ILE A 60 15.02 -7.37 -3.54
C ILE A 60 16.00 -6.46 -4.26
N LEU A 61 15.79 -5.14 -4.22
CA LEU A 61 16.72 -4.18 -4.82
C LEU A 61 18.11 -4.23 -4.18
N LEU A 62 18.19 -4.50 -2.87
CA LEU A 62 19.45 -4.60 -2.14
C LEU A 62 20.21 -5.90 -2.46
N TYR A 63 19.52 -7.04 -2.54
CA TYR A 63 20.15 -8.35 -2.70
C TYR A 63 20.26 -8.81 -4.16
N THR A 64 19.35 -8.40 -5.02
CA THR A 64 19.26 -8.81 -6.42
C THR A 64 18.85 -7.62 -7.31
N PRO A 65 19.75 -6.62 -7.50
CA PRO A 65 19.45 -5.42 -8.29
C PRO A 65 19.19 -5.68 -9.77
N GLU A 66 19.68 -6.81 -10.30
CA GLU A 66 19.47 -7.28 -11.68
C GLU A 66 18.08 -7.97 -11.87
N ALA A 67 17.34 -8.23 -10.78
CA ALA A 67 16.08 -8.96 -10.85
C ALA A 67 14.99 -8.14 -11.57
N ASN A 68 14.33 -8.76 -12.54
CA ASN A 68 13.24 -8.14 -13.28
C ASN A 68 11.95 -8.13 -12.43
N ILE A 69 11.78 -7.08 -11.64
CA ILE A 69 10.65 -6.78 -10.73
C ILE A 69 9.29 -6.69 -11.48
N ARG A 70 9.27 -6.78 -12.82
CA ARG A 70 8.03 -6.73 -13.61
C ARG A 70 7.11 -7.92 -13.40
N VAL A 71 7.64 -9.08 -13.01
CA VAL A 71 6.81 -10.26 -12.69
C VAL A 71 5.93 -10.01 -11.45
N ASP A 72 6.41 -9.16 -10.54
CA ASP A 72 5.73 -8.84 -9.28
C ASP A 72 4.46 -8.00 -9.48
N LEU A 73 4.37 -7.27 -10.59
CA LEU A 73 3.14 -6.55 -10.98
C LEU A 73 1.97 -7.46 -11.29
N LEU A 74 2.21 -8.70 -11.68
CA LEU A 74 1.11 -9.59 -12.01
C LEU A 74 0.52 -10.23 -10.76
N LEU A 75 1.32 -10.43 -9.71
CA LEU A 75 0.87 -11.09 -8.48
C LEU A 75 0.50 -10.11 -7.35
N ILE A 76 1.29 -9.06 -7.14
CA ILE A 76 1.18 -8.23 -5.93
C ILE A 76 0.24 -7.04 -6.14
N TRP A 77 0.23 -6.51 -7.35
CA TRP A 77 -0.64 -5.42 -7.76
C TRP A 77 -2.15 -5.70 -7.58
N PRO A 78 -2.67 -6.91 -7.89
CA PRO A 78 -4.04 -7.29 -7.54
C PRO A 78 -4.33 -7.20 -6.04
N VAL A 79 -3.40 -7.63 -5.20
CA VAL A 79 -3.56 -7.59 -3.73
C VAL A 79 -3.59 -6.15 -3.21
N LEU A 80 -2.69 -5.29 -3.69
CA LEU A 80 -2.68 -3.88 -3.32
C LEU A 80 -3.92 -3.14 -3.82
N THR A 81 -4.32 -3.41 -5.07
CA THR A 81 -5.53 -2.82 -5.66
C THR A 81 -6.77 -3.26 -4.89
N ALA A 82 -6.88 -4.55 -4.53
CA ALA A 82 -7.96 -5.05 -3.70
C ALA A 82 -7.98 -4.39 -2.31
N SER A 83 -6.82 -4.15 -1.70
CA SER A 83 -6.73 -3.47 -0.40
C SER A 83 -7.24 -2.02 -0.47
N LEU A 84 -6.91 -1.29 -1.55
CA LEU A 84 -7.42 0.07 -1.77
C LEU A 84 -8.92 0.06 -2.04
N LEU A 85 -9.41 -0.81 -2.91
CA LEU A 85 -10.83 -0.97 -3.18
C LEU A 85 -11.63 -1.31 -1.92
N TRP A 86 -11.07 -2.14 -1.03
CA TRP A 86 -11.66 -2.44 0.26
C TRP A 86 -11.78 -1.19 1.14
N VAL A 87 -10.72 -0.37 1.24
CA VAL A 87 -10.75 0.89 2.00
C VAL A 87 -11.82 1.83 1.43
N VAL A 88 -11.87 1.98 0.10
CA VAL A 88 -12.87 2.81 -0.58
C VAL A 88 -14.27 2.32 -0.29
N PHE A 89 -14.53 1.01 -0.43
CA PHE A 89 -15.83 0.42 -0.13
C PHE A 89 -16.28 0.64 1.33
N ARG A 90 -15.35 0.58 2.29
CA ARG A 90 -15.61 0.88 3.71
C ARG A 90 -15.77 2.37 4.01
N CYS A 91 -15.42 3.25 3.08
CA CYS A 91 -15.66 4.68 3.22
C CYS A 91 -17.10 5.05 2.87
N PHE A 92 -17.71 4.31 1.92
CA PHE A 92 -19.08 4.55 1.44
C PHE A 92 -20.17 3.72 2.15
N ARG A 93 -19.81 2.80 3.05
CA ARG A 93 -20.74 1.87 3.71
C ARG A 93 -20.53 1.83 5.21
#